data_AF-I5CA46-F1
#
_entry.id   AF-I5CA46-F1
#
_cell.length_a   1.000
_cell.length_b   1.000
_cell.length_c   1.000
_cell.angle_alpha   90.00
_cell.angle_beta   90.00
_cell.angle_gamma   90.00
#
_symmetry.space_group_name_H-M   'P 1'
#
loop_
_entity.id
_entity.type
_entity.pdbx_description
1 polymer ?
#
loop_
_entity_poly.entity_id
_entity_poly.type
_entity_poly.pdbx_seq_one_letter_code
_entity_poly.pdbx_strand_id
1 'polypeptide(L)' 'MGVKSSRWVTMHGLALNVNAHLDYFDYIVPCGIRDKAVTSMERELGAVLDMEAVKVRLRGHLAALFEMNLGEHEKGY' A
#
# COMPACT_ATOMS: atom_id res chain seq x y z
N MET A 1 -7.31 12.38 5.53
CA MET A 1 -5.83 12.24 5.51
C MET A 1 -5.49 10.77 5.73
N GLY A 2 -4.55 10.20 4.96
CA GLY A 2 -4.19 8.77 5.03
C GLY A 2 -3.24 8.41 6.17
N VAL A 3 -2.69 9.40 6.86
CA VAL A 3 -1.78 9.24 8.00
C VAL A 3 -2.16 10.21 9.11
N LYS A 4 -1.85 9.84 10.34
CA LYS A 4 -1.97 10.68 11.53
C LYS A 4 -0.68 10.59 12.34
N SER A 5 -0.31 11.65 13.05
CA SER A 5 0.77 11.63 14.02
C SER A 5 0.24 12.01 15.40
N SER A 6 0.69 11.30 16.44
CA SER A 6 0.38 11.60 17.83
C SER A 6 1.57 11.24 18.70
N ARG A 7 1.95 12.13 19.63
CA ARG A 7 3.10 11.93 20.53
C ARG A 7 4.36 11.49 19.76
N TRP A 8 4.61 12.07 18.58
CA TRP A 8 5.74 11.77 17.70
C TRP A 8 5.73 10.38 17.05
N VAL A 9 4.59 9.68 17.07
CA VAL A 9 4.41 8.37 16.43
C VAL A 9 3.36 8.47 15.32
N THR A 10 3.71 8.03 14.11
CA THR A 10 2.81 7.97 12.96
C THR A 10 1.91 6.72 13.00
N MET A 11 0.65 6.87 12.62
CA MET A 11 -0.35 5.81 12.56
C MET A 11 -1.17 5.87 11.26
N HIS A 12 -1.85 4.77 10.92
CA HIS A 12 -2.37 4.43 9.59
C HIS A 12 -1.23 4.16 8.61
N GLY A 13 -1.22 4.76 7.42
CA GLY A 13 -0.18 4.52 6.43
C GLY A 13 -0.65 4.75 5.01
N LEU A 14 -0.38 3.77 4.16
CA LEU A 14 -0.73 3.80 2.74
C LEU A 14 -1.49 2.53 2.37
N ALA A 15 -2.29 2.63 1.31
CA ALA A 15 -2.95 1.50 0.66
C ALA A 15 -2.51 1.47 -0.80
N LEU A 16 -1.86 0.37 -1.21
CA LEU A 16 -1.42 0.15 -2.59
C LEU A 16 -2.31 -0.93 -3.22
N ASN A 17 -3.04 -0.56 -4.28
CA ASN A 17 -3.88 -1.49 -5.02
C ASN A 17 -2.99 -2.41 -5.87
N VAL A 18 -2.77 -3.65 -5.44
CA VAL A 18 -1.99 -4.64 -6.19
C VAL A 18 -2.90 -5.42 -7.14
N ASN A 19 -3.66 -6.38 -6.62
CA ASN A 19 -4.66 -7.19 -7.34
C ASN A 19 -6.08 -6.87 -6.83
N ALA A 20 -6.33 -5.60 -6.48
CA ALA A 20 -7.58 -5.20 -5.86
C ALA A 20 -8.71 -5.11 -6.90
N HIS A 21 -9.89 -5.60 -6.55
CA HIS A 21 -11.11 -5.39 -7.33
C HIS A 21 -11.52 -3.91 -7.28
N LEU A 22 -11.44 -3.23 -8.41
CA LEU A 22 -11.66 -1.78 -8.49
C LEU A 22 -13.14 -1.40 -8.47
N ASP A 23 -14.05 -2.31 -8.82
CA ASP A 23 -15.51 -2.10 -8.83
C ASP A 23 -16.05 -1.68 -7.46
N TYR A 24 -15.35 -2.04 -6.37
CA TYR A 24 -15.73 -1.59 -5.02
C TYR A 24 -15.58 -0.09 -4.82
N PHE A 25 -14.73 0.58 -5.60
CA PHE A 25 -14.55 2.03 -5.52
C PHE A 25 -15.72 2.80 -6.13
N ASP A 26 -16.56 2.17 -6.96
CA ASP A 26 -17.74 2.81 -7.55
C ASP A 26 -18.85 3.08 -6.51
N TYR A 27 -18.81 2.40 -5.37
CA TYR A 27 -19.76 2.59 -4.28
C TYR A 27 -19.37 3.71 -3.30
N ILE A 28 -18.22 4.37 -3.51
CA ILE A 28 -17.72 5.43 -2.64
C ILE A 28 -17.21 6.63 -3.46
N VAL A 29 -17.02 7.78 -2.82
CA VAL A 29 -16.26 8.90 -3.41
C VAL A 29 -14.82 8.85 -2.88
N PRO A 30 -13.87 8.23 -3.60
CA PRO A 30 -12.52 8.01 -3.09
C PRO A 30 -11.79 9.34 -2.88
N CYS A 31 -11.16 9.50 -1.72
CA CYS A 31 -10.41 10.71 -1.35
C CYS A 31 -11.20 12.04 -1.47
N GLY A 32 -12.53 12.00 -1.56
CA GLY A 32 -13.37 13.17 -1.81
C GLY A 32 -13.30 13.71 -3.24
N ILE A 33 -12.65 12.99 -4.16
CA ILE A 33 -12.49 13.38 -5.57
C ILE A 33 -13.48 12.58 -6.42
N ARG A 34 -14.37 13.27 -7.13
CA ARG A 34 -15.42 12.62 -7.93
C ARG A 34 -14.96 12.22 -9.34
N ASP A 35 -14.03 12.97 -9.91
CA ASP A 35 -13.71 12.87 -11.35
C ASP A 35 -12.35 12.20 -11.62
N LYS A 36 -11.89 11.30 -10.75
CA LYS A 36 -10.66 10.55 -10.95
C LYS A 36 -10.88 9.06 -10.72
N ALA A 37 -10.54 8.28 -11.74
CA ALA A 37 -10.55 6.82 -11.65
C ALA A 37 -9.41 6.31 -10.76
N VAL A 38 -9.66 5.19 -10.09
CA VAL A 38 -8.63 4.41 -9.39
C VAL A 38 -8.05 3.34 -10.32
N THR A 39 -6.84 2.89 -10.03
CA THR A 39 -6.20 1.77 -10.74
C THR A 39 -5.55 0.79 -9.77
N SER A 40 -5.07 -0.34 -10.29
CA SER A 40 -4.31 -1.37 -9.59
C SER A 40 -3.09 -1.78 -10.42
N MET A 41 -2.06 -2.32 -9.76
CA MET A 41 -0.88 -2.82 -10.47
C MET A 41 -1.23 -3.94 -11.46
N GLU A 42 -2.19 -4.80 -11.10
CA GLU A 42 -2.74 -5.82 -12.00
C GLU A 42 -3.32 -5.20 -13.27
N ARG A 43 -4.09 -4.11 -13.17
CA ARG A 43 -4.68 -3.43 -14.32
C ARG A 43 -3.62 -2.81 -15.22
N GLU A 44 -2.63 -2.14 -14.63
CA GLU A 44 -1.58 -1.44 -15.38
C GLU A 44 -0.57 -2.39 -16.01
N LEU A 45 -0.29 -3.54 -15.39
CA LEU A 45 0.67 -4.54 -15.87
C LEU A 45 0.01 -5.69 -16.66
N GLY A 46 -1.33 -5.78 -16.63
CA GLY A 46 -2.11 -6.77 -17.36
C GLY A 46 -2.03 -8.20 -16.80
N ALA A 47 -1.59 -8.38 -15.56
CA ALA A 47 -1.44 -9.71 -14.94
C ALA A 47 -1.57 -9.67 -13.42
N VAL A 48 -2.11 -10.75 -12.84
CA VAL A 48 -2.12 -10.97 -11.39
C VAL A 48 -0.68 -11.07 -10.88
N LEU A 49 -0.37 -10.32 -9.84
CA LEU A 49 0.97 -10.27 -9.26
C LEU A 49 1.09 -11.15 -8.02
N ASP A 50 2.29 -11.69 -7.81
CA ASP A 50 2.65 -12.32 -6.54
C ASP A 50 2.76 -11.26 -5.44
N MET A 51 1.94 -11.42 -4.40
CA MET A 51 1.90 -10.53 -3.25
C MET A 51 3.20 -10.57 -2.43
N GLU A 52 3.91 -11.70 -2.37
CA GLU A 52 5.17 -11.78 -1.63
C GLU A 52 6.28 -11.00 -2.34
N ALA A 53 6.39 -11.16 -3.67
CA ALA A 53 7.30 -10.35 -4.47
C ALA A 53 7.06 -8.83 -4.30
N VAL A 54 5.79 -8.40 -4.28
CA VAL A 54 5.45 -6.98 -4.07
C VAL A 54 5.83 -6.52 -2.65
N LYS A 55 5.56 -7.31 -1.62
CA LYS A 55 5.97 -6.99 -0.24
C LYS A 55 7.48 -6.84 -0.10
N VAL A 56 8.26 -7.74 -0.70
CA VAL A 56 9.73 -7.70 -0.67
C VAL A 56 10.24 -6.41 -1.31
N ARG A 57 9.70 -6.04 -2.47
CA ARG A 57 10.08 -4.79 -3.17
C ARG A 57 9.69 -3.56 -2.37
N LEU A 58 8.45 -3.48 -1.88
CA LEU A 58 7.96 -2.35 -1.09
C LEU A 58 8.80 -2.15 0.18
N ARG A 59 9.08 -3.25 0.89
CA ARG A 59 9.94 -3.25 2.07
C ARG A 59 11.33 -2.69 1.75
N GLY A 60 11.94 -3.13 0.65
CA GLY A 60 13.25 -2.63 0.20
C GLY A 60 13.23 -1.12 -0.09
N HIS A 61 12.20 -0.63 -0.79
CA HIS A 61 12.04 0.79 -1.06
C HIS A 61 11.83 1.62 0.22
N LEU A 62 11.03 1.13 1.17
CA LEU A 62 10.84 1.81 2.45
C LEU A 62 12.13 1.86 3.26
N ALA A 63 12.87 0.75 3.36
CA ALA A 63 14.16 0.73 4.05
C ALA A 63 15.16 1.73 3.46
N ALA A 64 15.25 1.79 2.13
CA ALA A 64 16.13 2.72 1.44
C ALA A 64 15.72 4.19 1.68
N LEU A 65 14.43 4.50 1.58
CA LEU A 65 13.91 5.87 1.76
C LEU A 65 14.03 6.40 3.19
N PHE A 66 13.88 5.52 4.19
CA PHE A 66 13.98 5.88 5.60
C PHE A 66 15.35 5.58 6.20
N GLU A 67 16.32 5.14 5.39
CA GLU A 67 17.68 4.78 5.81
C GLU A 67 17.67 3.82 7.01
N MET A 68 16.75 2.84 6.99
CA MET A 68 16.50 1.95 8.12
C MET A 68 16.90 0.50 7.83
N ASN A 69 17.45 -0.15 8.85
CA ASN A 69 17.68 -1.60 8.82
C ASN A 69 16.40 -2.32 9.24
N LEU A 70 15.98 -3.28 8.43
CA LEU A 70 14.84 -4.13 8.73
C LEU A 70 15.32 -5.32 9.55
N GLY A 71 14.79 -5.46 10.77
CA GLY A 71 14.98 -6.68 11.55
C GLY A 71 14.18 -7.85 10.96
N GLU A 72 14.67 -9.07 11.17
CA GLU A 72 13.86 -10.26 10.92
C GLU A 72 12.84 -10.43 12.06
N HIS A 73 11.61 -10.74 11.71
CA HIS A 73 10.57 -11.07 12.69
C HIS A 73 10.46 -12.59 12.75
N GLU A 74 11.08 -13.22 13.75
CA GLU A 74 10.77 -14.61 14.08
C GLU A 74 9.30 -14.67 14.49
N LYS A 75 8.54 -15.58 13.87
CA LYS A 75 7.14 -15.82 14.25
C LYS A 75 7.15 -16.52 15.61
N GLY A 76 7.14 -15.75 16.69
CA GLY A 76 6.76 -16.23 18.02
C GLY A 76 5.29 -16.61 18.01
N TYR A 77 5.00 -17.85 18.43
CA TYR A 77 3.67 -18.44 18.59
C TYR A 77 2.88 -17.72 19.69
#